data_AF-A0A971Q0M5-F1
#
_entry.id   AF-A0A971Q0M5-F1
#
_cell.length_a   1.000
_cell.length_b   1.000
_cell.length_c   1.000
_cell.angle_alpha   90.00
_cell.angle_beta   90.00
_cell.angle_gamma   90.00
#
_symmetry.space_group_name_H-M   'P 1'
#
loop_
_entity.id
_entity.type
_entity.pdbx_description
1 polymer ?
#
loop_
_entity_poly.entity_id
_entity_poly.type
_entity_poly.pdbx_seq_one_letter_code
_entity_poly.pdbx_strand_id
1 'polypeptide(L)'
;MKLSQKRKTDEILRARYIAIIENSKEKPWDDRSDKILEAFFSTNKTYQEIANEIGISRARVGQILNLQVRRILHPTGLKKYWEPDYNPDIILTPEHIKKTQIKLEQQYGSIDNWPVKEILFSPRTRNSLLRANITTVGELIERMPCLNEIKGLGGKALSEINSIIEAYEWKKPGY
;
A
#
# COMPACT_ATOMS: atom_id res chain seq x y z
N MET A 1 25.50 -8.73 20.63
CA MET A 1 24.70 -8.85 19.37
C MET A 1 23.49 -7.90 19.28
N LYS A 2 22.76 -7.56 20.35
CA LYS A 2 21.52 -6.72 20.29
C LYS A 2 21.73 -5.23 19.96
N LEU A 3 22.89 -4.65 20.30
CA LEU A 3 23.21 -3.22 20.05
C LEU A 3 23.37 -2.87 18.56
N SER A 4 23.79 -3.83 17.73
CA SER A 4 24.01 -3.62 16.29
C SER A 4 22.70 -3.49 15.51
N GLN A 5 21.69 -4.32 15.83
CA GLN A 5 20.39 -4.30 15.18
C GLN A 5 19.62 -2.99 15.47
N LYS A 6 19.71 -2.49 16.71
CA LYS A 6 19.04 -1.26 17.15
C LYS A 6 19.59 -0.03 16.41
N ARG A 7 20.92 0.07 16.30
CA ARG A 7 21.58 1.16 15.55
C ARG A 7 21.21 1.18 14.07
N LYS A 8 21.19 0.01 13.40
CA LYS A 8 20.73 -0.12 12.01
C LYS A 8 19.27 0.32 11.82
N THR A 9 18.41 0.01 12.79
CA THR A 9 17.00 0.40 12.74
C THR A 9 16.83 1.92 12.88
N ASP A 10 17.61 2.55 13.76
CA ASP A 10 17.60 4.00 13.97
C ASP A 10 18.14 4.76 12.74
N GLU A 11 19.17 4.24 12.07
CA GLU A 11 19.71 4.79 10.82
C GLU A 11 18.69 4.73 9.67
N ILE A 12 18.06 3.57 9.47
CA ILE A 12 17.01 3.39 8.45
C ILE A 12 15.84 4.34 8.71
N LEU A 13 15.44 4.47 9.98
CA LEU A 13 14.34 5.34 10.39
C LEU A 13 14.66 6.82 10.10
N ARG A 14 15.88 7.28 10.39
CA ARG A 14 16.35 8.64 10.07
C ARG A 14 16.38 8.88 8.56
N ALA A 15 16.94 7.95 7.80
CA ALA A 15 17.01 8.06 6.35
C ALA A 15 15.61 8.19 5.71
N ARG A 16 14.65 7.38 6.18
CA ARG A 16 13.25 7.48 5.72
C ARG A 16 12.60 8.80 6.12
N TYR A 17 12.82 9.27 7.34
CA TYR A 17 12.29 10.57 7.79
C TYR A 17 12.76 11.72 6.88
N ILE A 18 14.06 11.78 6.59
CA ILE A 18 14.66 12.80 5.71
C ILE A 18 14.02 12.72 4.31
N ALA A 19 13.97 11.53 3.72
CA ALA A 19 13.37 11.34 2.40
C ALA A 19 11.89 11.80 2.36
N ILE A 20 11.12 11.57 3.44
CA ILE A 20 9.73 12.05 3.51
C ILE A 20 9.66 13.57 3.46
N ILE A 21 10.52 14.24 4.21
CA ILE A 21 10.56 15.71 4.25
C ILE A 21 10.99 16.28 2.89
N GLU A 22 11.96 15.65 2.22
CA GLU A 22 12.47 16.13 0.93
C GLU A 22 11.49 15.89 -0.23
N ASN A 23 10.81 14.76 -0.25
CA ASN A 23 9.94 14.37 -1.37
C ASN A 23 8.49 14.82 -1.22
N SER A 24 8.06 15.22 -0.03
CA SER A 24 6.66 15.57 0.20
C SER A 24 6.40 17.07 0.07
N LYS A 25 5.49 17.44 -0.85
CA LYS A 25 4.98 18.82 -0.96
C LYS A 25 4.23 19.28 0.30
N GLU A 26 3.60 18.34 1.00
CA GLU A 26 2.86 18.57 2.26
C GLU A 26 3.22 17.49 3.27
N LYS A 27 3.43 17.85 4.53
CA LYS A 27 3.88 16.87 5.54
C LYS A 27 2.76 15.88 5.89
N PRO A 28 3.04 14.56 6.01
CA PRO A 28 2.01 13.54 6.24
C PRO A 28 1.56 13.39 7.71
N TRP A 29 1.96 14.35 8.54
CA TRP A 29 1.65 14.44 9.96
C TRP A 29 1.31 15.89 10.31
N ASP A 30 0.61 16.08 11.42
CA ASP A 30 0.23 17.40 11.93
C ASP A 30 1.43 18.20 12.44
N ASP A 31 1.30 19.53 12.51
CA ASP A 31 2.35 20.46 12.95
C ASP A 31 2.98 20.10 14.30
N ARG A 32 2.19 19.51 15.21
CA ARG A 32 2.70 19.07 16.50
C ARG A 32 3.59 17.85 16.37
N SER A 33 3.17 16.84 15.60
CA SER A 33 4.03 15.68 15.32
C SER A 33 5.27 16.11 14.55
N ASP A 34 5.16 17.08 13.64
CA ASP A 34 6.27 17.61 12.88
C ASP A 34 7.38 18.16 13.77
N LYS A 35 7.03 19.07 14.68
CA LYS A 35 7.98 19.64 15.66
C LYS A 35 8.63 18.56 16.54
N ILE A 36 7.87 17.54 16.94
CA ILE A 36 8.38 16.42 17.74
C ILE A 36 9.39 15.57 16.93
N LEU A 37 9.07 15.28 15.66
CA LEU A 37 9.91 14.47 14.78
C LEU A 37 11.19 15.21 14.41
N GLU A 38 11.10 16.50 14.10
CA GLU A 38 12.26 17.36 13.84
C GLU A 38 13.18 17.43 15.06
N ALA A 39 12.61 17.68 16.24
CA ALA A 39 13.38 17.73 17.48
C ALA A 39 14.10 16.39 17.76
N PHE A 40 13.43 15.27 17.50
CA PHE A 40 13.96 13.92 17.71
C PHE A 40 15.03 13.51 16.68
N PHE A 41 14.78 13.74 15.38
CA PHE A 41 15.66 13.27 14.31
C PHE A 41 16.77 14.25 13.93
N SER A 42 16.51 15.56 13.97
CA SER A 42 17.46 16.59 13.53
C SER A 42 18.30 17.12 14.70
N THR A 43 17.67 17.42 15.84
CA THR A 43 18.35 18.05 16.98
C THR A 43 18.78 17.07 18.08
N ASN A 44 18.43 15.78 17.93
CA ASN A 44 18.77 14.70 18.87
C ASN A 44 18.36 14.97 20.33
N LYS A 45 17.30 15.77 20.53
CA LYS A 45 16.77 16.11 21.86
C LYS A 45 16.16 14.87 22.54
N THR A 46 16.30 14.82 23.85
CA THR A 46 15.65 13.83 24.70
C THR A 46 14.14 14.07 24.78
N TYR A 47 13.37 13.04 25.15
CA TYR A 47 11.91 13.19 25.27
C TYR A 47 11.50 14.22 26.32
N GLN A 48 12.35 14.47 27.33
CA GLN A 48 12.08 15.46 28.35
C GLN A 48 12.30 16.89 27.82
N GLU A 49 13.34 17.10 27.02
CA GLU A 49 13.59 18.41 26.39
C GLU A 49 12.49 18.76 25.39
N ILE A 50 12.08 17.79 24.55
CA ILE A 50 10.96 17.94 23.61
C ILE A 50 9.65 18.27 24.35
N ALA A 51 9.40 17.57 25.47
CA ALA A 51 8.23 17.80 26.31
C ALA A 51 8.17 19.23 26.85
N ASN A 52 9.31 19.73 27.35
CA ASN A 52 9.43 21.07 27.90
C ASN A 52 9.22 22.15 26.81
N GLU A 53 9.78 21.94 25.62
CA GLU A 53 9.68 22.88 24.51
C GLU A 53 8.26 22.98 23.92
N ILE A 54 7.56 21.85 23.84
CA ILE A 54 6.23 21.77 23.23
C ILE A 54 5.11 21.98 24.26
N GLY A 55 5.44 21.93 25.55
CA GLY A 55 4.48 22.11 26.64
C GLY A 55 3.55 20.90 26.83
N ILE A 56 4.04 19.68 26.62
CA ILE A 56 3.28 18.44 26.80
C ILE A 56 4.04 17.46 27.70
N SER A 57 3.36 16.43 28.22
CA SER A 57 4.05 15.43 29.06
C SER A 57 5.05 14.59 28.26
N ARG A 58 6.15 14.18 28.90
CA ARG A 58 7.13 13.23 28.34
C ARG A 58 6.49 11.95 27.82
N ALA A 59 5.50 11.43 28.54
CA ALA A 59 4.75 10.24 28.13
C ALA A 59 4.01 10.48 26.81
N ARG A 60 3.42 11.68 26.64
CA ARG A 60 2.72 12.05 25.41
C ARG A 60 3.67 12.18 24.22
N VAL A 61 4.87 12.75 24.43
CA VAL A 61 5.93 12.76 23.40
C VAL A 61 6.25 11.34 22.94
N GLY A 62 6.46 10.42 23.88
CA GLY A 62 6.74 9.01 23.57
C GLY A 62 5.61 8.32 22.80
N GLN A 63 4.35 8.58 23.16
CA GLN A 63 3.19 8.05 22.43
C GLN A 63 3.14 8.53 20.97
N ILE A 64 3.36 9.83 20.76
CA ILE A 64 3.36 10.44 19.43
C ILE A 64 4.51 9.87 18.60
N LEU A 65 5.73 9.86 19.15
CA LEU A 65 6.89 9.28 18.47
C LEU A 65 6.66 7.81 18.10
N ASN A 66 6.18 6.98 19.02
CA ASN A 66 5.92 5.57 18.73
C ASN A 66 4.85 5.37 17.65
N LEU A 67 3.87 6.27 17.54
CA LEU A 67 2.88 6.23 16.45
C LEU A 67 3.55 6.58 15.11
N GLN A 68 4.30 7.69 15.06
CA GLN A 68 4.91 8.15 13.82
C GLN A 68 6.03 7.22 13.35
N VAL A 69 6.87 6.71 14.26
CA VAL A 69 7.89 5.69 13.94
C VAL A 69 7.26 4.45 13.33
N ARG A 70 6.13 3.97 13.86
CA ARG A 70 5.39 2.87 13.24
C ARG A 70 4.91 3.20 11.84
N ARG A 71 4.44 4.43 11.60
CA ARG A 71 4.00 4.87 10.26
C ARG A 71 5.17 4.98 9.27
N ILE A 72 6.33 5.48 9.70
CA ILE A 72 7.56 5.59 8.89
C ILE A 72 8.16 4.20 8.60
N LEU A 73 8.06 3.27 9.54
CA LEU A 73 8.52 1.90 9.32
C LEU A 73 7.52 1.07 8.51
N HIS A 74 6.24 1.45 8.48
CA HIS A 74 5.21 0.69 7.80
C HIS A 74 5.51 0.55 6.30
N PRO A 75 5.54 -0.69 5.76
CA PRO A 75 5.96 -0.96 4.40
C PRO A 75 5.03 -0.36 3.33
N THR A 76 3.84 0.13 3.68
CA THR A 76 2.91 0.69 2.69
C THR A 76 2.33 2.06 3.04
N GLY A 77 2.53 2.55 4.27
CA GLY A 77 1.82 3.74 4.76
C GLY A 77 2.40 5.05 4.24
N LEU A 78 3.73 5.15 4.23
CA LEU A 78 4.48 6.33 3.81
C LEU A 78 5.55 6.02 2.76
N LYS A 79 5.57 4.79 2.23
CA LYS A 79 6.56 4.32 1.26
C LYS A 79 6.64 5.19 -0.01
N LYS A 80 5.54 5.88 -0.34
CA LYS A 80 5.40 6.85 -1.44
C LYS A 80 6.29 8.08 -1.34
N TYR A 81 6.84 8.32 -0.16
CA TYR A 81 7.65 9.49 0.11
C TYR A 81 9.15 9.17 0.16
N TRP A 82 9.58 7.91 0.12
CA TRP A 82 11.02 7.56 0.15
C TRP A 82 11.45 6.54 -0.90
N GLU A 83 10.52 6.10 -1.73
CA GLU A 83 10.79 5.23 -2.86
C GLU A 83 10.13 5.91 -4.07
N PRO A 84 10.91 6.57 -4.94
CA PRO A 84 10.39 7.36 -6.06
C PRO A 84 9.47 6.56 -6.99
N ASP A 85 9.68 5.25 -7.05
CA ASP A 85 8.89 4.30 -7.84
C ASP A 85 7.70 3.71 -7.05
N TYR A 86 7.52 4.06 -5.78
CA TYR A 86 6.38 3.62 -4.99
C TYR A 86 5.18 4.51 -5.27
N ASN A 87 4.29 3.99 -6.09
CA ASN A 87 2.95 4.51 -6.23
C ASN A 87 2.02 3.71 -5.29
N PRO A 88 1.43 4.28 -4.22
CA PRO A 88 0.45 3.58 -3.38
C PRO A 88 -0.83 3.23 -4.16
N ASP A 89 -1.04 3.97 -5.25
CA ASP A 89 -2.20 3.91 -6.09
C ASP A 89 -1.90 3.23 -7.42
N ILE A 90 -0.70 2.60 -7.65
CA ILE A 90 -0.18 2.14 -8.98
C ILE A 90 -1.36 2.11 -9.93
N ILE A 91 -1.58 3.25 -10.60
CA ILE A 91 -2.49 3.31 -11.72
C ILE A 91 -1.99 2.13 -12.53
N LEU A 92 -2.85 1.14 -12.76
CA LEU A 92 -2.55 -0.01 -13.59
C LEU A 92 -2.03 0.55 -14.91
N THR A 93 -0.72 0.78 -14.97
CA THR A 93 -0.16 1.43 -16.15
C THR A 93 -0.34 0.40 -17.24
N PRO A 94 -0.63 0.81 -18.48
CA PRO A 94 -0.73 -0.13 -19.58
C PRO A 94 0.47 -1.07 -19.64
N GLU A 95 1.66 -0.61 -19.25
CA GLU A 95 2.87 -1.42 -19.12
C GLU A 95 2.80 -2.50 -18.05
N HIS A 96 2.29 -2.20 -16.84
CA HIS A 96 2.13 -3.19 -15.77
C HIS A 96 1.07 -4.24 -16.12
N ILE A 97 -0.03 -3.82 -16.73
CA ILE A 97 -1.07 -4.72 -17.26
C ILE A 97 -0.44 -5.66 -18.28
N LYS A 98 0.26 -5.11 -19.27
CA LYS A 98 0.91 -5.87 -20.35
C LYS A 98 1.96 -6.84 -19.84
N LYS A 99 2.82 -6.41 -18.89
CA LYS A 99 3.81 -7.29 -18.28
C LYS A 99 3.17 -8.45 -17.53
N THR A 100 2.08 -8.18 -16.81
CA THR A 100 1.34 -9.22 -16.07
C THR A 100 0.63 -10.17 -17.03
N GLN A 101 0.01 -9.64 -18.08
CA GLN A 101 -0.61 -10.42 -19.14
C GLN A 101 0.38 -11.40 -19.78
N ILE A 102 1.54 -10.91 -20.26
CA ILE A 102 2.57 -11.76 -20.88
C ILE A 102 2.99 -12.89 -19.93
N LYS A 103 3.19 -12.58 -18.64
CA LYS A 103 3.55 -13.59 -17.64
C LYS A 103 2.45 -14.65 -17.49
N LEU A 104 1.19 -14.23 -17.39
CA LEU A 104 0.06 -15.14 -17.19
C LEU A 104 -0.21 -16.00 -18.43
N GLU A 105 -0.12 -15.43 -19.63
CA GLU A 105 -0.22 -16.16 -20.90
C GLU A 105 0.85 -17.25 -21.01
N GLN A 106 2.10 -16.92 -20.69
CA GLN A 106 3.21 -17.88 -20.72
C GLN A 106 3.03 -19.02 -19.72
N GLN A 107 2.43 -18.75 -18.56
CA GLN A 107 2.34 -19.72 -17.46
C GLN A 107 1.05 -20.56 -17.49
N TYR A 108 -0.07 -19.97 -17.89
CA TYR A 108 -1.40 -20.55 -17.77
C TYR A 108 -2.12 -20.72 -19.12
N GLY A 109 -1.55 -20.19 -20.21
CA GLY A 109 -2.15 -20.23 -21.53
C GLY A 109 -3.42 -19.39 -21.58
N SER A 110 -4.59 -20.05 -21.66
CA SER A 110 -5.88 -19.37 -21.72
C SER A 110 -6.14 -18.51 -20.48
N ILE A 111 -6.72 -17.35 -20.71
CA ILE A 111 -7.16 -16.40 -19.69
C ILE A 111 -8.15 -17.03 -18.71
N ASP A 112 -8.98 -17.99 -19.12
CA ASP A 112 -9.88 -18.73 -18.21
C ASP A 112 -9.15 -19.39 -17.04
N ASN A 113 -7.91 -19.81 -17.27
CA ASN A 113 -7.09 -20.51 -16.29
C ASN A 113 -6.30 -19.55 -15.39
N TRP A 114 -6.32 -18.24 -15.68
CA TRP A 114 -5.52 -17.29 -14.92
C TRP A 114 -6.04 -17.20 -13.49
N PRO A 115 -5.18 -17.36 -12.49
CA PRO A 115 -5.62 -17.35 -11.11
C PRO A 115 -5.87 -15.91 -10.63
N VAL A 116 -7.03 -15.68 -10.01
CA VAL A 116 -7.46 -14.38 -9.46
C VAL A 116 -6.42 -13.77 -8.51
N LYS A 117 -5.68 -14.62 -7.79
CA LYS A 117 -4.62 -14.19 -6.87
C LYS A 117 -3.44 -13.51 -7.57
N GLU A 118 -3.21 -13.78 -8.85
CA GLU A 118 -2.09 -13.21 -9.63
C GLU A 118 -2.51 -12.03 -10.49
N ILE A 119 -3.82 -11.79 -10.62
CA ILE A 119 -4.37 -10.61 -11.26
C ILE A 119 -4.17 -9.39 -10.35
N LEU A 120 -3.99 -8.24 -10.97
CA LEU A 120 -3.72 -6.98 -10.29
C LEU A 120 -4.98 -6.34 -9.69
N PHE A 121 -5.87 -7.14 -9.09
CA PHE A 121 -6.98 -6.63 -8.29
C PHE A 121 -6.48 -6.00 -6.98
N SER A 122 -7.19 -5.00 -6.48
CA SER A 122 -7.01 -4.51 -5.12
C SER A 122 -7.11 -5.66 -4.10
N PRO A 123 -6.42 -5.57 -2.94
CA PRO A 123 -6.53 -6.58 -1.90
C PRO A 123 -7.97 -6.85 -1.46
N ARG A 124 -8.82 -5.82 -1.46
CA ARG A 124 -10.23 -5.96 -1.10
C ARG A 124 -11.00 -6.82 -2.10
N THR A 125 -10.89 -6.52 -3.38
CA THR A 125 -11.57 -7.26 -4.45
C THR A 125 -11.07 -8.70 -4.48
N ARG A 126 -9.76 -8.90 -4.51
CA ARG A 126 -9.11 -10.22 -4.47
C ARG A 126 -9.58 -11.06 -3.28
N ASN A 127 -9.55 -10.50 -2.07
CA ASN A 127 -9.95 -11.24 -0.87
C ASN A 127 -11.45 -11.53 -0.82
N SER A 128 -12.28 -10.73 -1.50
CA SER A 128 -13.73 -10.99 -1.57
C SER A 128 -14.02 -12.13 -2.56
N LEU A 129 -13.36 -12.13 -3.72
CA LEU A 129 -13.43 -13.21 -4.70
C LEU A 129 -12.95 -14.55 -4.13
N LEU A 130 -11.78 -14.57 -3.49
CA LEU A 130 -11.24 -15.79 -2.90
C LEU A 130 -12.14 -16.34 -1.78
N ARG A 131 -12.78 -15.47 -0.98
CA ARG A 131 -13.76 -15.88 0.05
C ARG A 131 -15.05 -16.45 -0.55
N ALA A 132 -15.42 -16.02 -1.75
CA ALA A 132 -16.53 -16.56 -2.51
C ALA A 132 -16.16 -17.81 -3.32
N ASN A 133 -14.96 -18.37 -3.11
CA ASN A 133 -14.44 -19.52 -3.86
C ASN A 133 -14.38 -19.25 -5.38
N ILE A 134 -14.00 -18.02 -5.75
CA ILE A 134 -13.66 -17.61 -7.11
C ILE A 134 -12.14 -17.52 -7.18
N THR A 135 -11.53 -18.50 -7.81
CA THR A 135 -10.08 -18.71 -7.85
C THR A 135 -9.47 -18.46 -9.21
N THR A 136 -10.26 -18.56 -10.29
CA THR A 136 -9.83 -18.31 -11.68
C THR A 136 -10.67 -17.24 -12.37
N VAL A 137 -10.18 -16.72 -13.50
CA VAL A 137 -10.97 -15.79 -14.34
C VAL A 137 -12.18 -16.48 -14.94
N GLY A 138 -12.09 -17.74 -15.35
CA GLY A 138 -13.24 -18.49 -15.88
C GLY A 138 -14.40 -18.52 -14.87
N GLU A 139 -14.11 -18.87 -13.62
CA GLU A 139 -15.08 -18.85 -12.53
C GLU A 139 -15.63 -17.45 -12.22
N LEU A 140 -14.78 -16.42 -12.36
CA LEU A 140 -15.19 -15.02 -12.19
C LEU A 140 -16.19 -14.62 -13.26
N ILE A 141 -15.94 -14.98 -14.51
CA ILE A 141 -16.81 -14.69 -15.66
C ILE A 141 -18.16 -15.41 -15.52
N GLU A 142 -18.15 -16.69 -15.16
CA GLU A 142 -19.39 -17.45 -14.94
C GLU A 142 -20.26 -16.82 -13.84
N ARG A 143 -19.63 -16.24 -12.81
CA ARG A 143 -20.31 -15.59 -11.69
C ARG A 143 -20.52 -14.09 -11.86
N MET A 144 -20.10 -13.48 -12.98
CA MET A 144 -20.31 -12.04 -13.26
C MET A 144 -21.74 -11.56 -12.97
N PRO A 145 -22.81 -12.29 -13.36
CA PRO A 145 -24.18 -11.85 -13.13
C PRO A 145 -24.58 -11.70 -11.65
N CYS A 146 -23.90 -12.42 -10.73
CA CYS A 146 -24.23 -12.45 -9.30
C CYS A 146 -23.13 -11.88 -8.40
N LEU A 147 -22.11 -11.18 -8.96
CA LEU A 147 -21.02 -10.61 -8.16
C LEU A 147 -21.48 -9.58 -7.12
N ASN A 148 -22.60 -8.90 -7.37
CA ASN A 148 -23.23 -7.97 -6.44
C ASN A 148 -23.73 -8.65 -5.15
N GLU A 149 -23.96 -9.96 -5.16
CA GLU A 149 -24.42 -10.73 -3.99
C GLU A 149 -23.26 -11.13 -3.08
N ILE A 150 -22.01 -11.04 -3.56
CA ILE A 150 -20.82 -11.41 -2.79
C ILE A 150 -20.51 -10.36 -1.73
N LYS A 151 -20.54 -10.78 -0.47
CA LYS A 151 -20.19 -9.95 0.68
C LYS A 151 -18.79 -9.34 0.52
N GLY A 152 -18.73 -8.01 0.45
CA GLY A 152 -17.49 -7.25 0.37
C GLY A 152 -17.19 -6.65 -1.00
N LEU A 153 -17.85 -7.13 -2.06
CA LEU A 153 -17.86 -6.52 -3.38
C LEU A 153 -18.91 -5.40 -3.44
N GLY A 154 -18.44 -4.15 -3.41
CA GLY A 154 -19.28 -2.98 -3.65
C GLY A 154 -19.02 -2.40 -5.03
N GLY A 155 -19.70 -1.31 -5.39
CA GLY A 155 -19.60 -0.70 -6.73
C GLY A 155 -18.17 -0.41 -7.21
N LYS A 156 -17.26 0.00 -6.32
CA LYS A 156 -15.84 0.22 -6.66
C LYS A 156 -15.12 -1.07 -7.08
N ALA A 157 -15.41 -2.19 -6.40
CA ALA A 157 -14.81 -3.48 -6.73
C ALA A 157 -15.35 -4.03 -8.05
N LEU A 158 -16.65 -3.83 -8.33
CA LEU A 158 -17.26 -4.22 -9.60
C LEU A 158 -16.70 -3.41 -10.78
N SER A 159 -16.55 -2.09 -10.60
CA SER A 159 -15.90 -1.23 -11.60
C SER A 159 -14.46 -1.68 -11.87
N GLU A 160 -13.70 -1.99 -10.82
CA GLU A 160 -12.34 -2.51 -10.95
C GLU A 160 -12.29 -3.84 -11.72
N ILE A 161 -13.20 -4.77 -11.42
CA ILE A 161 -13.31 -6.05 -12.13
C ILE A 161 -13.56 -5.82 -13.62
N ASN A 162 -14.55 -5.01 -13.97
CA ASN A 162 -14.88 -4.72 -15.38
C ASN A 162 -13.71 -4.08 -16.12
N SER A 163 -13.09 -3.05 -15.54
CA SER A 163 -11.95 -2.36 -16.18
C SER A 163 -10.77 -3.30 -16.42
N ILE A 164 -10.49 -4.23 -15.50
CA ILE A 164 -9.39 -5.19 -15.65
C ILE A 164 -9.72 -6.23 -16.72
N ILE A 165 -10.95 -6.74 -16.76
CA ILE A 165 -11.39 -7.69 -17.79
C ILE A 165 -11.33 -7.04 -19.18
N GLU A 166 -11.80 -5.79 -19.30
CA GLU A 166 -11.70 -5.00 -20.54
C GLU A 166 -10.24 -4.75 -20.95
N ALA A 167 -9.37 -4.41 -19.99
CA ALA A 167 -7.97 -4.08 -20.24
C ALA A 167 -7.14 -5.28 -20.75
N TYR A 168 -7.54 -6.51 -20.43
CA TYR A 168 -6.94 -7.72 -21.04
C TYR A 168 -7.45 -7.99 -22.45
N GLU A 169 -8.11 -7.01 -23.09
CA GLU A 169 -8.70 -7.10 -24.42
C GLU A 169 -9.58 -8.34 -24.61
N TRP A 170 -10.34 -8.70 -23.57
CA TRP A 170 -11.31 -9.78 -23.68
C TRP A 170 -12.43 -9.34 -24.64
N LYS A 171 -12.26 -9.65 -25.93
CA LYS A 171 -13.36 -9.72 -26.89
C LYS A 171 -13.90 -11.13 -26.84
N LYS A 172 -14.91 -11.37 -26.01
CA LYS A 172 -15.72 -12.58 -26.18
C LYS A 172 -16.36 -12.46 -27.57
N PRO A 173 -16.16 -13.40 -28.51
CA PRO A 173 -17.01 -13.42 -29.69
C PRO A 173 -18.43 -13.72 -29.21
N GLY A 174 -19.34 -12.75 -29.35
CA GLY A 174 -20.78 -12.97 -29.30
C GLY A 174 -21.45 -13.05 -27.93
N TYR A 175 -21.44 -11.94 -27.18
CA TYR A 175 -22.58 -11.53 -26.34
C TYR A 175 -22.83 -10.04 -26.53
#